data_AF-A0A1H8FET7-F1
#
_entry.id   AF-A0A1H8FET7-F1
#
_cell.length_a   1.000
_cell.length_b   1.000
_cell.length_c   1.000
_cell.angle_alpha   90.00
_cell.angle_beta   90.00
_cell.angle_gamma   90.00
#
_symmetry.space_group_name_H-M   'P 1'
#
loop_
_entity.id
_entity.type
_entity.pdbx_description
1 polymer ?
#
loop_
_entity_poly.entity_id
_entity_poly.type
_entity_poly.pdbx_seq_one_letter_code
_entity_poly.pdbx_strand_id
1 'polypeptide(L)'
;MPSTWQPSAWGKVLTRSGNWKLALHGDSVTVTLSGVAIVTAVENFDAVVVTRGVFWSQIRLEVGEWVSRLYGIRSKDAAAFERAFAATLEALQLRQRTAEIDAAAQRASLG
;
A
#
# COMPACT_ATOMS: atom_id res chain seq x y z
N MET A 1 3.13 15.22 4.48
CA MET A 1 3.46 14.28 5.57
C MET A 1 3.15 12.86 5.10
N PRO A 2 4.00 11.86 5.36
CA PRO A 2 3.70 10.48 4.98
C PRO A 2 2.44 10.01 5.69
N SER A 3 1.54 9.40 4.94
CA SER A 3 0.35 8.80 5.54
C SER A 3 0.78 7.53 6.24
N THR A 4 0.53 7.45 7.54
CA THR A 4 0.89 6.28 8.35
C THR A 4 -0.34 5.69 9.01
N TRP A 5 -0.41 4.37 9.02
CA TRP A 5 -1.52 3.60 9.57
C TRP A 5 -0.97 2.52 10.49
N GLN A 6 -1.69 2.25 11.57
CA GLN A 6 -1.28 1.28 12.58
C GLN A 6 -2.53 0.69 13.24
N PRO A 7 -2.43 -0.49 13.88
CA PRO A 7 -3.55 -1.07 14.58
C PRO A 7 -3.91 -0.21 15.79
N SER A 8 -5.21 -0.10 16.04
CA SER A 8 -5.74 0.61 17.21
C SER A 8 -5.44 -0.15 18.49
N ALA A 9 -5.28 0.54 19.63
CA ALA A 9 -5.00 -0.11 20.91
C ALA A 9 -6.05 -1.19 21.27
N TRP A 10 -7.33 -0.91 21.01
CA TRP A 10 -8.42 -1.87 21.20
C TRP A 10 -8.44 -2.97 20.13
N GLY A 11 -8.10 -2.65 18.88
CA GLY A 11 -7.93 -3.64 17.82
C GLY A 11 -6.82 -4.64 18.13
N LYS A 12 -5.70 -4.19 18.72
CA LYS A 12 -4.61 -5.07 19.17
C LYS A 12 -5.08 -6.11 20.17
N VAL A 13 -5.85 -5.69 21.17
CA VAL A 13 -6.36 -6.58 22.22
C VAL A 13 -7.41 -7.53 21.66
N LEU A 14 -8.35 -7.03 20.85
CA LEU A 14 -9.50 -7.82 20.40
C LEU A 14 -9.18 -8.76 19.23
N THR A 15 -8.35 -8.33 18.28
CA THR A 15 -7.98 -9.17 17.12
C THR A 15 -6.65 -9.88 17.33
N ARG A 16 -6.07 -9.81 18.54
CA ARG A 16 -4.69 -10.26 18.84
C ARG A 16 -3.68 -9.80 17.79
N SER A 17 -3.84 -8.60 17.24
CA SER A 17 -2.96 -8.13 16.18
C SER A 17 -1.58 -7.82 16.76
N GLY A 18 -0.53 -8.35 16.12
CA GLY A 18 0.84 -7.95 16.42
C GLY A 18 1.07 -6.45 16.22
N ASN A 19 2.21 -5.95 16.71
CA ASN A 19 2.62 -4.58 16.43
C ASN A 19 3.04 -4.47 14.97
N TRP A 20 2.24 -3.77 14.18
CA TRP A 20 2.59 -3.44 12.80
C TRP A 20 2.35 -1.96 12.51
N LYS A 21 3.04 -1.44 11.50
CA LYS A 21 2.87 -0.08 11.00
C LYS A 21 2.98 -0.08 9.48
N LEU A 22 2.07 0.63 8.82
CA LEU A 22 2.12 0.92 7.41
C LEU A 22 2.46 2.39 7.23
N ALA A 23 3.34 2.69 6.29
CA ALA A 23 3.59 4.05 5.84
C ALA A 23 3.61 4.05 4.32
N LEU A 24 2.89 4.98 3.70
CA LEU A 24 2.99 5.25 2.26
C LEU A 24 3.81 6.51 2.09
N HIS A 25 4.90 6.40 1.33
CA HIS A 25 5.82 7.48 1.05
C HIS A 25 6.09 7.56 -0.46
N GLY A 26 5.46 8.55 -1.11
CA GLY A 26 5.52 8.69 -2.56
C GLY A 26 5.00 7.43 -3.23
N ASP A 27 5.90 6.73 -3.90
CA ASP A 27 5.62 5.54 -4.71
C ASP A 27 6.01 4.22 -3.98
N SER A 28 6.35 4.29 -2.68
CA SER A 28 6.76 3.15 -1.87
C SER A 28 5.90 2.97 -0.62
N VAL A 29 5.63 1.72 -0.28
CA VAL A 29 4.98 1.29 0.97
C VAL A 29 6.02 0.69 1.89
N THR A 30 6.11 1.22 3.10
CA THR A 30 6.89 0.63 4.19
C THR A 30 5.95 -0.13 5.12
N VAL A 31 6.16 -1.43 5.24
CA VAL A 31 5.46 -2.31 6.17
C VAL A 31 6.41 -2.68 7.30
N THR A 32 6.16 -2.18 8.51
CA THR A 32 6.87 -2.59 9.70
C THR A 32 6.09 -3.69 10.41
N LEU A 33 6.67 -4.88 10.56
CA LEU A 33 6.10 -6.03 11.27
C LEU A 33 7.02 -6.38 12.44
N SER A 34 6.52 -6.32 13.68
CA SER A 34 7.30 -6.70 14.87
C SER A 34 8.68 -6.03 14.96
N GLY A 35 8.79 -4.79 14.47
CA GLY A 35 10.03 -4.01 14.44
C GLY A 35 10.88 -4.17 13.17
N VAL A 36 10.58 -5.13 12.30
CA VAL A 36 11.24 -5.31 11.00
C VAL A 36 10.54 -4.44 9.95
N ALA A 37 11.25 -3.49 9.36
CA ALA A 37 10.73 -2.65 8.29
C ALA A 37 11.06 -3.24 6.91
N ILE A 38 10.03 -3.54 6.13
CA ILE A 38 10.12 -4.00 4.74
C ILE A 38 9.63 -2.85 3.87
N VAL A 39 10.45 -2.44 2.90
CA VAL A 39 10.11 -1.37 1.96
C VAL A 39 9.86 -2.00 0.60
N THR A 40 8.68 -1.74 0.05
CA THR A 40 8.24 -2.30 -1.23
C THR A 40 7.65 -1.19 -2.09
N ALA A 41 8.02 -1.12 -3.36
CA ALA A 41 7.41 -0.19 -4.31
C ALA A 41 5.93 -0.55 -4.54
N VAL A 42 5.07 0.44 -4.75
CA VAL A 42 3.63 0.24 -4.97
C VAL A 42 3.36 -0.64 -6.20
N GLU A 43 4.21 -0.56 -7.22
CA GLU A 43 4.13 -1.37 -8.44
C GLU A 43 4.45 -2.87 -8.23
N ASN A 44 5.14 -3.23 -7.15
CA ASN A 44 5.51 -4.62 -6.86
C ASN A 44 4.44 -5.38 -6.08
N PHE A 45 3.34 -4.72 -5.69
CA PHE A 45 2.23 -5.39 -5.03
C PHE A 45 1.34 -6.06 -6.08
N ASP A 46 1.20 -7.37 -6.00
CA ASP A 46 0.28 -8.13 -6.84
C ASP A 46 -1.16 -7.87 -6.44
N ALA A 47 -1.43 -7.78 -5.14
CA ALA A 47 -2.76 -7.50 -4.62
C ALA A 47 -2.72 -6.79 -3.26
N VAL A 48 -3.63 -5.82 -3.12
CA VAL A 48 -3.96 -5.18 -1.84
C VAL A 48 -5.45 -5.35 -1.59
N VAL A 49 -5.82 -6.16 -0.60
CA VAL A 49 -7.22 -6.46 -0.28
C VAL A 49 -7.57 -5.91 1.09
N VAL A 50 -8.53 -5.00 1.15
CA VAL A 50 -9.05 -4.44 2.40
C VAL A 50 -10.38 -5.08 2.74
N THR A 51 -10.38 -5.99 3.71
CA THR A 51 -11.59 -6.61 4.23
C THR A 51 -12.15 -5.76 5.37
N ARG A 52 -13.28 -5.09 5.11
CA ARG A 52 -13.91 -4.19 6.09
C ARG A 52 -14.79 -4.96 7.05
N GLY A 53 -14.53 -4.83 8.34
CA GLY A 53 -15.46 -5.23 9.39
C GLY A 53 -16.21 -4.03 9.97
N VAL A 54 -17.13 -4.31 10.91
CA VAL A 54 -18.01 -3.31 11.53
C VAL A 54 -17.21 -2.20 12.23
N PHE A 55 -16.18 -2.56 12.99
CA PHE A 55 -15.32 -1.62 13.70
C PHE A 55 -13.85 -1.69 13.29
N TRP A 56 -13.38 -2.89 12.95
CA TRP A 56 -12.01 -3.14 12.50
C TRP A 56 -12.00 -3.78 11.14
N SER A 57 -10.98 -3.44 10.37
CA SER A 57 -10.69 -4.06 9.09
C SER A 57 -9.43 -4.91 9.18
N GLN A 58 -9.29 -5.76 8.18
CA GLN A 58 -8.07 -6.48 7.87
C GLN A 58 -7.54 -5.96 6.52
N ILE A 59 -6.22 -5.83 6.42
CA ILE A 59 -5.53 -5.53 5.17
C ILE A 59 -4.70 -6.77 4.82
N ARG A 60 -4.85 -7.28 3.60
CA ARG A 60 -3.96 -8.29 3.04
C ARG A 60 -3.10 -7.62 1.96
N LEU A 61 -1.80 -7.85 2.05
CA LEU A 61 -0.79 -7.37 1.11
C LEU A 61 -0.12 -8.59 0.50
N GLU A 62 -0.06 -8.65 -0.82
CA GLU A 62 0.58 -9.72 -1.59
C GLU A 62 1.67 -9.08 -2.47
N VAL A 63 2.91 -9.57 -2.34
CA VAL A 63 4.11 -9.11 -3.05
C VAL A 63 4.94 -10.34 -3.44
N GLY A 64 4.79 -10.82 -4.67
CA GLY A 64 5.34 -12.10 -5.10
C GLY A 64 4.90 -13.24 -4.17
N GLU A 65 5.86 -13.95 -3.59
CA GLU A 65 5.58 -15.02 -2.62
C GLU A 65 5.26 -14.50 -1.20
N TRP A 66 5.46 -13.20 -0.94
CA TRP A 66 5.25 -12.62 0.37
C TRP A 66 3.78 -12.18 0.55
N VAL A 67 3.05 -12.91 1.39
CA VAL A 67 1.69 -12.56 1.80
C VAL A 67 1.67 -12.14 3.25
N SER A 68 1.31 -10.87 3.51
CA SER A 68 1.18 -10.32 4.84
C SER A 68 -0.25 -9.92 5.16
N ARG A 69 -0.70 -10.23 6.37
CA ARG A 69 -2.05 -9.96 6.83
C ARG A 69 -2.04 -9.13 8.10
N LEU A 70 -2.59 -7.93 7.99
CA LEU A 70 -2.56 -6.89 9.00
C LEU A 70 -3.96 -6.74 9.58
N TYR A 71 -4.08 -6.88 10.89
CA TYR A 71 -5.36 -6.87 11.61
C TYR A 71 -5.46 -5.69 12.57
N GLY A 72 -6.67 -5.35 13.01
CA GLY A 72 -6.88 -4.42 14.14
C GLY A 72 -6.83 -2.93 13.77
N ILE A 73 -6.74 -2.60 12.48
CA ILE A 73 -6.89 -1.23 11.98
C ILE A 73 -8.36 -0.82 11.98
N ARG A 74 -8.66 0.45 12.30
CA ARG A 74 -10.05 0.95 12.23
C ARG A 74 -10.52 0.99 10.78
N SER A 75 -11.79 0.71 10.54
CA SER A 75 -12.33 0.64 9.17
C SER A 75 -12.15 1.94 8.38
N LYS A 76 -12.21 3.10 9.03
CA LYS A 76 -11.93 4.40 8.40
C LYS A 76 -10.47 4.56 7.96
N ASP A 77 -9.54 4.05 8.75
CA ASP A 77 -8.10 4.17 8.51
C ASP A 77 -7.70 3.20 7.40
N ALA A 78 -8.28 1.99 7.38
CA ALA A 78 -8.10 1.03 6.30
C ALA A 78 -8.63 1.56 4.95
N ALA A 79 -9.78 2.24 4.96
CA ALA A 79 -10.34 2.89 3.78
C ALA A 79 -9.51 4.10 3.31
N ALA A 80 -8.84 4.79 4.23
CA ALA A 80 -7.92 5.86 3.88
C ALA A 80 -6.65 5.29 3.23
N PHE A 81 -6.13 4.17 3.74
CA PHE A 81 -5.01 3.44 3.13
C PHE A 81 -5.34 2.96 1.71
N GLU A 82 -6.47 2.28 1.54
CA GLU A 82 -6.93 1.78 0.25
C GLU A 82 -6.99 2.87 -0.82
N ARG A 83 -7.61 4.01 -0.49
CA ARG A 83 -7.70 5.17 -1.39
C ARG A 83 -6.35 5.78 -1.70
N ALA A 84 -5.48 5.93 -0.70
CA ALA A 84 -4.15 6.49 -0.90
C ALA A 84 -3.28 5.58 -1.79
N PHE A 85 -3.35 4.26 -1.56
CA PHE A 85 -2.65 3.27 -2.36
C PHE A 85 -3.12 3.28 -3.82
N ALA A 86 -4.44 3.26 -4.05
CA ALA A 86 -5.02 3.33 -5.38
C ALA A 86 -4.62 4.61 -6.12
N ALA A 87 -4.69 5.76 -5.46
CA ALA A 87 -4.28 7.04 -6.04
C ALA A 87 -2.79 7.06 -6.43
N THR A 88 -1.91 6.48 -5.61
CA THR A 88 -0.48 6.35 -5.96
C THR A 88 -0.28 5.43 -7.17
N LEU A 89 -0.98 4.29 -7.22
CA LEU A 89 -0.88 3.37 -8.34
C LEU A 89 -1.37 4.01 -9.66
N GLU A 90 -2.49 4.73 -9.63
CA GLU A 90 -2.99 5.47 -10.78
C GLU A 90 -2.01 6.55 -11.24
N ALA A 91 -1.41 7.29 -10.30
CA ALA A 91 -0.41 8.31 -10.62
C ALA A 91 0.85 7.69 -11.26
N LEU A 92 1.28 6.52 -10.78
CA LEU A 92 2.39 5.77 -11.38
C LEU A 92 2.06 5.31 -12.81
N GLN A 93 0.89 4.72 -13.02
CA GLN A 93 0.44 4.28 -14.35
C GLN A 93 0.35 5.44 -15.33
N LEU A 94 -0.15 6.60 -14.89
CA LEU A 94 -0.20 7.79 -15.73
C LEU A 94 1.20 8.25 -16.14
N ARG A 95 2.16 8.28 -15.21
CA ARG A 95 3.56 8.64 -15.49
C ARG A 95 4.21 7.67 -16.47
N GLN A 96 3.99 6.36 -16.29
CA GLN A 96 4.53 5.32 -17.18
C GLN A 96 3.99 5.49 -18.61
N ARG A 97 2.68 5.70 -18.76
CA ARG A 97 2.07 5.92 -20.08
C ARG A 97 2.62 7.17 -20.78
N THR A 98 2.78 8.27 -20.05
CA THR A 98 3.36 9.50 -20.63
C THR A 98 4.81 9.25 -21.08
N ALA A 99 5.60 8.56 -20.26
CA ALA A 99 6.99 8.24 -20.60
C ALA A 99 7.12 7.32 -21.83
N GLU A 100 6.20 6.36 -22.00
CA GLU A 100 6.16 5.50 -23.18
C GLU A 100 5.87 6.28 -24.47
N ILE A 101 4.95 7.25 -24.41
CA ILE A 101 4.61 8.11 -25.54
C ILE A 101 5.79 9.01 -25.90
N ASP A 102 6.43 9.64 -24.91
CA ASP A 102 7.59 10.51 -25.13
C ASP A 102 8.76 9.73 -25.75
N ALA A 103 9.02 8.50 -25.27
CA ALA A 103 10.06 7.64 -25.81
C ALA A 103 9.78 7.22 -27.27
N ALA A 104 8.50 6.99 -27.62
CA ALA A 104 8.10 6.68 -28.99
C ALA A 104 8.30 7.89 -29.93
N ALA A 105 7.94 9.09 -29.47
CA ALA A 105 8.13 10.33 -30.23
C ALA A 105 9.62 10.61 -30.50
N GLN A 106 10.49 10.41 -29.50
CA GLN A 106 11.94 10.58 -29.66
C GLN A 106 12.56 9.58 -30.64
N ARG A 107 12.14 8.31 -30.62
CA ARG A 107 12.59 7.31 -31.61
C ARG A 107 12.17 7.66 -33.04
N ALA A 108 10.96 8.18 -33.23
CA ALA A 108 10.48 8.59 -34.55
C ALA A 108 11.19 9.83 -35.10
N SER A 109 11.72 10.70 -34.23
CA SER A 109 12.47 11.90 -34.64
C SER A 109 13.94 11.64 -35.03
N LEU A 110 14.47 10.45 -34.74
CA LEU A 110 15.87 10.07 -34.97
C LEU A 110 16.06 9.05 -36.11
N GLY A 111 14.98 8.64 -36.78
CA GLY A 111 14.99 7.79 -37.98
C GLY A 111 14.53 8.55 -39.21
#